data_AF-A0AAD7XPH3-F1
#
_entry.id   AF-A0AAD7XPH3-F1
#
_cell.length_a   1.000
_cell.length_b   1.000
_cell.length_c   1.000
_cell.angle_alpha   90.00
_cell.angle_beta   90.00
_cell.angle_gamma   90.00
#
_symmetry.space_group_name_H-M   'P 1'
#
loop_
_entity.id
_entity.type
_entity.pdbx_description
1 polymer ?
#
loop_
_entity_poly.entity_id
_entity_poly.type
_entity_poly.pdbx_seq_one_letter_code
_entity_poly.pdbx_strand_id
1 'polypeptide(L)'
;MGLRRKLEEARREDARVQKLLLDQEDKPHNNKEEEVLAASFSASFVRKGGKKALEGDWLEEAKIGAAVSLGLVVVDPARHPGASRRLRVPVGDEPASAEALFERMPEIVRFIHDARAVGLNVYVHCSMGVSRSSAAVVAYVVSEGLARDAAEGLAWLRAKRPQASPNAGLVVCLDSWRFRIKGPSLGADARSVAATLREGREAVDGVGRWARLASAARFERNRVAAVTFAAPRAALACAVDAAVEASELWAPREVERARISEVTPLAFARDFVLASRPLVFSNAADPISLAALEALAPSARLSVGATPDGRADAVVSGADAPRFAKPEMRVVTLAELIEALGTASGDVVYYSAQNDCLRAELPGLASYFPKHGPLPSEHLEALAPRGRVGPPVPEAVNCWIGDSRSVTTAHRDRAFENLYLVLHGAKRFYLLPPLAPAWLPTARCVPATWHKLDGAWTLVDDHHPPAAPIAAVDWLDCDLRKAAESAESHRVKPIVVDLRPGDLLYLPAGWIHEVHQVDATLAVNWWYETRLDDPRWACAHLASRFADLIAHPTTTPSRSAPQQ
;
A
#
# COMPACT_ATOMS: atom_id res chain seq x y z
N MET A 1 -45.85 7.22 19.55
CA MET A 1 -46.32 8.17 18.52
C MET A 1 -45.23 9.05 17.90
N GLY A 2 -44.12 9.38 18.59
CA GLY A 2 -43.07 10.26 18.02
C GLY A 2 -42.24 9.69 16.87
N LEU A 3 -41.98 8.38 16.83
CA LEU A 3 -41.13 7.77 15.80
C LEU A 3 -41.81 7.66 14.43
N ARG A 4 -43.11 7.34 14.41
CA ARG A 4 -43.91 7.30 13.17
C ARG A 4 -44.02 8.68 12.51
N ARG A 5 -44.20 9.73 13.31
CA ARG A 5 -44.27 11.12 12.82
C ARG A 5 -42.94 11.57 12.17
N LYS A 6 -41.81 11.22 12.78
CA LYS A 6 -40.48 11.49 12.22
C LYS A 6 -40.22 10.72 10.91
N LEU A 7 -40.72 9.49 10.81
CA LEU A 7 -40.60 8.68 9.58
C LEU A 7 -41.46 9.23 8.44
N GLU A 8 -42.64 9.75 8.75
CA GLU A 8 -43.51 10.42 7.75
C GLU A 8 -42.96 11.77 7.30
N GLU A 9 -42.33 12.55 8.20
CA GLU A 9 -41.62 13.77 7.83
C GLU A 9 -40.42 13.46 6.92
N ALA A 10 -39.62 12.44 7.24
CA ALA A 10 -38.49 12.04 6.40
C ALA A 10 -38.93 11.59 5.00
N ARG A 11 -40.06 10.85 4.89
CA ARG A 11 -40.61 10.43 3.59
C ARG A 11 -41.19 11.59 2.77
N ARG A 12 -41.75 12.61 3.44
CA ARG A 12 -42.23 13.82 2.76
C ARG A 12 -41.08 14.69 2.26
N GLU A 13 -39.99 14.77 3.01
CA GLU A 13 -38.79 15.49 2.60
C GLU A 13 -38.12 14.81 1.40
N ASP A 14 -38.02 13.48 1.41
CA ASP A 14 -37.43 12.69 0.32
C ASP A 14 -38.25 12.79 -0.98
N ALA A 15 -39.59 12.74 -0.87
CA ALA A 15 -40.48 12.96 -2.01
C ALA A 15 -40.38 14.40 -2.57
N ARG A 16 -40.11 15.39 -1.72
CA ARG A 16 -39.93 16.79 -2.12
C ARG A 16 -38.61 17.01 -2.85
N VAL A 17 -37.53 16.34 -2.40
CA VAL A 17 -36.21 16.37 -3.06
C VAL A 17 -36.26 15.66 -4.41
N GLN A 18 -36.91 14.50 -4.50
CA GLN A 18 -37.14 13.78 -5.76
C GLN A 18 -37.91 14.63 -6.78
N LYS A 19 -38.95 15.35 -6.33
CA LYS A 19 -39.71 16.26 -7.20
C LYS A 19 -38.88 17.47 -7.67
N LEU A 20 -38.05 18.03 -6.79
CA LEU A 20 -37.12 19.12 -7.14
C LEU A 20 -36.05 18.69 -8.16
N LEU A 21 -35.62 17.43 -8.11
CA LEU A 21 -34.66 16.86 -9.07
C LEU A 21 -35.31 16.61 -10.45
N LEU A 22 -36.56 16.12 -10.46
CA LEU A 22 -37.33 15.91 -11.70
C LEU A 22 -37.73 17.25 -12.37
N ASP A 23 -38.05 18.28 -11.59
CA ASP A 23 -38.41 19.61 -12.11
C ASP A 23 -37.18 20.42 -12.63
N GLN A 24 -35.94 19.94 -12.43
CA GLN A 24 -34.71 20.56 -12.97
C GLN A 24 -34.33 20.06 -14.37
N GLU A 25 -34.92 18.96 -14.87
CA GLU A 25 -34.57 18.38 -16.18
C GLU A 25 -35.29 19.04 -17.37
N ASP A 26 -36.24 19.96 -17.13
CA ASP A 26 -37.15 20.47 -18.17
C ASP A 26 -37.05 22.00 -18.45
N LYS A 27 -35.86 22.60 -18.32
CA LYS A 27 -35.63 23.98 -18.80
C LYS A 27 -34.83 24.00 -20.10
N PRO A 28 -35.34 24.62 -21.18
CA PRO A 28 -34.64 24.69 -22.46
C PRO A 28 -33.41 25.58 -22.30
N HIS A 29 -32.22 25.00 -22.50
CA HIS A 29 -30.97 25.75 -22.59
C HIS A 29 -30.75 26.27 -24.01
N ASN A 30 -30.23 27.49 -24.07
CA ASN A 30 -30.13 28.34 -25.23
C ASN A 30 -28.96 27.89 -26.13
N ASN A 31 -29.27 27.23 -27.25
CA ASN A 31 -28.35 26.65 -28.25
C ASN A 31 -27.54 27.69 -29.06
N LYS A 32 -26.68 28.49 -28.42
CA LYS A 32 -25.70 29.32 -29.14
C LYS A 32 -24.26 29.24 -28.63
N GLU A 33 -24.03 28.79 -27.39
CA GLU A 33 -22.66 28.54 -26.89
C GLU A 33 -22.17 27.10 -27.15
N GLU A 34 -23.08 26.12 -27.25
CA GLU A 34 -22.74 24.73 -27.62
C GLU A 34 -22.25 24.59 -29.07
N GLU A 35 -22.74 25.42 -30.01
CA GLU A 35 -22.25 25.41 -31.40
C GLU A 35 -20.85 26.03 -31.55
N VAL A 36 -20.51 27.01 -30.70
CA VAL A 36 -19.18 27.66 -30.70
C VAL A 36 -18.13 26.77 -30.02
N LEU A 37 -18.53 26.02 -28.99
CA LEU A 37 -17.69 24.99 -28.37
C LEU A 37 -17.51 23.78 -29.31
N ALA A 38 -18.57 23.29 -29.95
CA ALA A 38 -18.51 22.15 -30.88
C ALA A 38 -17.64 22.43 -32.13
N ALA A 39 -17.58 23.68 -32.61
CA ALA A 39 -16.72 24.08 -33.73
C ALA A 39 -15.21 24.07 -33.37
N SER A 40 -14.87 24.15 -32.08
CA SER A 40 -13.49 24.06 -31.59
C SER A 40 -13.05 22.62 -31.25
N PHE A 41 -13.98 21.65 -31.34
CA PHE A 41 -13.75 20.22 -31.08
C PHE A 41 -13.42 19.41 -32.35
N SER A 42 -13.13 20.08 -33.48
CA SER A 42 -12.90 19.42 -34.77
C SER A 42 -11.46 18.89 -34.95
N ALA A 43 -11.38 17.60 -35.25
CA ALA A 43 -10.29 16.85 -35.90
C ALA A 43 -8.94 16.61 -35.18
N SER A 44 -8.43 17.48 -34.32
CA SER A 44 -6.98 17.42 -33.97
C SER A 44 -6.58 16.40 -32.89
N PHE A 45 -7.54 15.88 -32.10
CA PHE A 45 -7.26 14.83 -31.09
C PHE A 45 -7.39 13.40 -31.65
N VAL A 46 -7.96 13.24 -32.84
CA VAL A 46 -8.53 11.95 -33.26
C VAL A 46 -8.23 11.68 -34.73
N ARG A 47 -7.07 11.08 -35.00
CA ARG A 47 -6.92 10.14 -36.12
C ARG A 47 -5.65 9.29 -35.96
N LYS A 48 -5.88 7.98 -35.83
CA LYS A 48 -4.91 6.85 -35.82
C LYS A 48 -3.98 6.76 -34.60
N GLY A 49 -3.97 5.59 -33.96
CA GLY A 49 -2.88 5.18 -33.06
C GLY A 49 -2.47 3.75 -33.40
N GLY A 50 -1.22 3.43 -33.13
CA GLY A 50 -0.50 2.25 -33.61
C GLY A 50 0.71 2.66 -34.45
N LYS A 51 1.64 1.72 -34.72
CA LYS A 51 2.85 1.98 -35.54
C LYS A 51 2.58 2.62 -36.92
N LYS A 52 1.35 2.54 -37.43
CA LYS A 52 0.85 3.20 -38.67
C LYS A 52 0.39 4.66 -38.51
N ALA A 53 0.43 5.26 -37.31
CA ALA A 53 0.06 6.66 -37.08
C ALA A 53 1.21 7.65 -37.35
N LEU A 54 2.43 7.14 -37.57
CA LEU A 54 3.63 7.94 -37.76
C LEU A 54 4.06 8.06 -39.24
N GLU A 55 3.22 7.55 -40.15
CA GLU A 55 3.43 7.62 -41.60
C GLU A 55 2.27 8.41 -42.22
N GLY A 56 2.55 9.64 -42.67
CA GLY A 56 1.63 10.50 -43.44
C GLY A 56 1.55 11.95 -42.98
N ASP A 57 1.10 12.83 -43.88
CA ASP A 57 1.09 14.30 -43.75
C ASP A 57 0.00 14.85 -42.79
N TRP A 58 -0.74 13.96 -42.14
CA TRP A 58 -1.88 14.31 -41.28
C TRP A 58 -1.48 15.10 -40.03
N LEU A 59 -0.23 14.98 -39.55
CA LEU A 59 0.28 15.78 -38.43
C LEU A 59 0.35 17.27 -38.80
N GLU A 60 0.64 17.58 -40.07
CA GLU A 60 0.64 18.93 -40.60
C GLU A 60 -0.78 19.41 -40.88
N GLU A 61 -1.64 18.57 -41.46
CA GLU A 61 -3.07 18.86 -41.65
C GLU A 61 -3.80 19.15 -40.32
N ALA A 62 -3.47 18.40 -39.26
CA ALA A 62 -4.02 18.58 -37.91
C ALA A 62 -3.37 19.73 -37.13
N LYS A 63 -2.39 20.44 -37.71
CA LYS A 63 -1.70 21.60 -37.12
C LYS A 63 -1.21 21.33 -35.70
N ILE A 64 -0.61 20.16 -35.45
CA ILE A 64 -0.16 19.76 -34.11
C ILE A 64 0.99 20.66 -33.66
N GLY A 65 0.74 21.45 -32.60
CA GLY A 65 1.73 22.37 -32.02
C GLY A 65 2.34 21.86 -30.71
N ALA A 66 1.76 20.84 -30.07
CA ALA A 66 2.29 20.21 -28.87
C ALA A 66 2.09 18.69 -28.86
N ALA A 67 3.00 17.93 -28.25
CA ALA A 67 2.92 16.48 -28.17
C ALA A 67 3.22 15.93 -26.75
N VAL A 68 2.42 14.95 -26.31
CA VAL A 68 2.62 14.15 -25.10
C VAL A 68 2.90 12.71 -25.49
N SER A 69 4.10 12.23 -25.14
CA SER A 69 4.58 10.88 -25.46
C SER A 69 4.66 10.02 -24.20
N LEU A 70 3.78 9.03 -24.11
CA LEU A 70 3.67 8.11 -22.96
C LEU A 70 4.24 6.73 -23.32
N GLY A 71 5.38 6.36 -22.75
CA GLY A 71 5.96 5.05 -22.99
C GLY A 71 7.46 4.95 -22.74
N LEU A 72 7.93 3.73 -22.46
CA LEU A 72 9.34 3.45 -22.19
C LEU A 72 10.25 3.62 -23.41
N VAL A 73 9.72 3.39 -24.62
CA VAL A 73 10.46 3.58 -25.87
C VAL A 73 10.72 5.07 -26.11
N VAL A 74 11.94 5.41 -26.49
CA VAL A 74 12.30 6.78 -26.90
C VAL A 74 11.68 7.03 -28.27
N VAL A 75 10.86 8.08 -28.37
CA VAL A 75 10.25 8.50 -29.63
C VAL A 75 11.14 9.57 -30.24
N ASP A 76 11.66 9.30 -31.43
CA ASP A 76 12.49 10.23 -32.19
C ASP A 76 11.77 11.59 -32.37
N PRO A 77 12.38 12.72 -31.97
CA PRO A 77 11.79 14.03 -32.16
C PRO A 77 11.43 14.38 -33.61
N ALA A 78 12.14 13.81 -34.59
CA ALA A 78 11.85 13.99 -36.01
C ALA A 78 10.47 13.46 -36.44
N ARG A 79 9.83 12.62 -35.60
CA ARG A 79 8.50 12.06 -35.88
C ARG A 79 7.33 13.03 -35.67
N HIS A 80 7.57 14.22 -35.11
CA HIS A 80 6.54 15.25 -34.86
C HIS A 80 7.03 16.66 -35.24
N PRO A 81 7.37 16.92 -36.52
CA PRO A 81 8.12 18.11 -36.92
C PRO A 81 7.39 19.44 -36.62
N GLY A 82 6.05 19.47 -36.59
CA GLY A 82 5.25 20.66 -36.25
C GLY A 82 5.11 20.99 -34.76
N ALA A 83 5.48 20.06 -33.85
CA ALA A 83 5.26 20.25 -32.41
C ALA A 83 6.39 21.08 -31.76
N SER A 84 6.09 22.34 -31.43
CA SER A 84 6.99 23.28 -30.74
C SER A 84 7.11 23.00 -29.23
N ARG A 85 6.14 22.30 -28.63
CA ARG A 85 6.15 21.88 -27.22
C ARG A 85 6.05 20.36 -27.08
N ARG A 86 6.83 19.76 -26.19
CA ARG A 86 6.87 18.31 -26.02
C ARG A 86 6.99 17.90 -24.56
N LEU A 87 6.19 16.93 -24.15
CA LEU A 87 6.25 16.27 -22.85
C LEU A 87 6.47 14.77 -23.05
N ARG A 88 7.52 14.22 -22.43
CA ARG A 88 7.77 12.78 -22.43
C ARG A 88 7.59 12.24 -21.02
N VAL A 89 6.77 11.20 -20.89
CA VAL A 89 6.57 10.47 -19.64
C VAL A 89 6.94 9.00 -19.86
N PRO A 90 8.14 8.57 -19.40
CA PRO A 90 8.57 7.19 -19.54
C PRO A 90 7.83 6.30 -18.54
N VAL A 91 6.80 5.59 -19.01
CA VAL A 91 6.01 4.70 -18.15
C VAL A 91 5.54 3.44 -18.89
N GLY A 92 5.55 2.31 -18.16
CA GLY A 92 5.03 1.01 -18.60
C GLY A 92 3.50 1.01 -18.76
N ASP A 93 2.95 -0.03 -19.39
CA ASP A 93 1.49 -0.20 -19.58
C ASP A 93 0.90 -1.32 -18.73
N GLU A 94 1.69 -1.88 -17.82
CA GLU A 94 1.26 -2.91 -16.88
C GLU A 94 0.43 -2.25 -15.76
N PRO A 95 -0.54 -2.96 -15.15
CA PRO A 95 -1.32 -2.43 -14.03
C PRO A 95 -0.47 -1.92 -12.86
N ALA A 96 0.68 -2.56 -12.58
CA ALA A 96 1.64 -2.13 -11.56
C ALA A 96 2.29 -0.75 -11.86
N SER A 97 2.32 -0.32 -13.13
CA SER A 97 2.85 0.98 -13.54
C SER A 97 1.79 2.10 -13.51
N ALA A 98 0.53 1.79 -13.15
CA ALA A 98 -0.56 2.75 -13.18
C ALA A 98 -0.34 3.94 -12.24
N GLU A 99 0.14 3.68 -11.02
CA GLU A 99 0.43 4.73 -10.05
C GLU A 99 1.52 5.68 -10.54
N ALA A 100 2.57 5.16 -11.19
CA ALA A 100 3.66 5.98 -11.76
C ALA A 100 3.16 6.95 -12.86
N LEU A 101 2.24 6.51 -13.73
CA LEU A 101 1.60 7.43 -14.69
C LEU A 101 0.70 8.43 -13.95
N PHE A 102 0.02 7.98 -12.91
CA PHE A 102 -0.95 8.78 -12.17
C PHE A 102 -0.31 9.88 -11.29
N GLU A 103 0.89 9.65 -10.78
CA GLU A 103 1.72 10.66 -10.12
C GLU A 103 2.14 11.78 -11.07
N ARG A 104 2.38 11.44 -12.35
CA ARG A 104 2.74 12.39 -13.41
C ARG A 104 1.51 13.02 -14.09
N MET A 105 0.31 12.55 -13.76
CA MET A 105 -0.94 13.02 -14.37
C MET A 105 -1.22 14.52 -14.19
N PRO A 106 -0.92 15.17 -13.04
CA PRO A 106 -1.08 16.62 -12.90
C PRO A 106 -0.21 17.41 -13.87
N GLU A 107 1.02 16.95 -14.13
CA GLU A 107 1.92 17.57 -15.10
C GLU A 107 1.40 17.39 -16.53
N ILE A 108 0.91 16.19 -16.86
CA ILE A 108 0.31 15.91 -18.18
C ILE A 108 -0.91 16.79 -18.43
N VAL A 109 -1.83 16.86 -17.46
CA VAL A 109 -3.05 17.69 -17.57
C VAL A 109 -2.70 19.17 -17.70
N ARG A 110 -1.77 19.67 -16.88
CA ARG A 110 -1.29 21.06 -16.98
C ARG A 110 -0.64 21.34 -18.34
N PHE A 111 0.19 20.44 -18.85
CA PHE A 111 0.80 20.60 -20.17
C PHE A 111 -0.25 20.68 -21.29
N ILE A 112 -1.27 19.81 -21.25
CA ILE A 112 -2.36 19.83 -22.23
C ILE A 112 -3.14 21.15 -22.10
N HIS A 113 -3.45 21.59 -20.88
CA HIS A 113 -4.13 22.84 -20.61
C HIS A 113 -3.34 24.05 -21.15
N ASP A 114 -2.06 24.18 -20.77
CA ASP A 114 -1.19 25.30 -21.16
C ASP A 114 -0.97 25.38 -22.67
N ALA A 115 -0.86 24.23 -23.35
CA ALA A 115 -0.73 24.19 -24.81
C ALA A 115 -2.03 24.62 -25.51
N ARG A 116 -3.20 24.23 -24.99
CA ARG A 116 -4.50 24.63 -25.53
C ARG A 116 -4.82 26.10 -25.25
N ALA A 117 -4.42 26.62 -24.09
CA ALA A 117 -4.63 28.02 -23.71
C ALA A 117 -3.95 29.00 -24.68
N VAL A 118 -2.86 28.59 -25.34
CA VAL A 118 -2.17 29.37 -26.39
C VAL A 118 -2.59 28.97 -27.81
N GLY A 119 -3.69 28.21 -27.95
CA GLY A 119 -4.28 27.84 -29.24
C GLY A 119 -3.57 26.71 -30.00
N LEU A 120 -2.70 25.92 -29.34
CA LEU A 120 -2.02 24.79 -30.01
C LEU A 120 -2.87 23.52 -29.96
N ASN A 121 -2.84 22.75 -31.05
CA ASN A 121 -3.39 21.40 -31.06
C ASN A 121 -2.42 20.43 -30.39
N VAL A 122 -2.93 19.63 -29.46
CA VAL A 122 -2.14 18.72 -28.63
C VAL A 122 -2.35 17.27 -29.08
N TYR A 123 -1.26 16.59 -29.41
CA TYR A 123 -1.26 15.17 -29.72
C TYR A 123 -0.82 14.35 -28.51
N VAL A 124 -1.71 13.50 -27.97
CA VAL A 124 -1.41 12.63 -26.81
C VAL A 124 -1.35 11.18 -27.28
N HIS A 125 -0.20 10.52 -27.11
CA HIS A 125 -0.02 9.17 -27.63
C HIS A 125 0.78 8.25 -26.70
N CYS A 126 0.57 6.94 -26.89
CA CYS A 126 1.42 5.89 -26.35
C CYS A 126 1.87 4.96 -27.49
N SER A 127 2.15 3.68 -27.20
CA SER A 127 2.52 2.71 -28.25
C SER A 127 1.32 2.36 -29.17
N MET A 128 0.20 1.93 -28.57
CA MET A 128 -1.00 1.50 -29.32
C MET A 128 -2.14 2.53 -29.33
N GLY A 129 -2.04 3.57 -28.51
CA GLY A 129 -3.11 4.56 -28.35
C GLY A 129 -4.39 3.96 -27.76
N VAL A 130 -4.26 2.95 -26.90
CA VAL A 130 -5.39 2.18 -26.31
C VAL A 130 -5.52 2.46 -24.82
N SER A 131 -4.42 2.38 -24.07
CA SER A 131 -4.43 2.37 -22.61
C SER A 131 -3.94 3.69 -22.00
N ARG A 132 -2.62 3.89 -21.81
CA ARG A 132 -2.01 5.09 -21.19
C ARG A 132 -2.49 6.44 -21.75
N SER A 133 -2.49 6.61 -23.08
CA SER A 133 -2.92 7.86 -23.72
C SER A 133 -4.41 8.11 -23.52
N SER A 134 -5.21 7.04 -23.50
CA SER A 134 -6.64 7.16 -23.23
C SER A 134 -6.85 7.62 -21.78
N ALA A 135 -6.10 7.08 -20.83
CA ALA A 135 -6.17 7.51 -19.44
C ALA A 135 -5.78 8.98 -19.26
N ALA A 136 -4.68 9.43 -19.89
CA ALA A 136 -4.28 10.84 -19.84
C ALA A 136 -5.35 11.80 -20.40
N VAL A 137 -6.03 11.41 -21.48
CA VAL A 137 -7.11 12.21 -22.07
C VAL A 137 -8.35 12.22 -21.18
N VAL A 138 -8.73 11.07 -20.60
CA VAL A 138 -9.85 10.99 -19.64
C VAL A 138 -9.57 11.86 -18.41
N ALA A 139 -8.34 11.82 -17.88
CA ALA A 139 -7.94 12.68 -16.78
C ALA A 139 -8.09 14.17 -17.12
N TYR A 140 -7.63 14.59 -18.31
CA TYR A 140 -7.77 15.98 -18.76
C TYR A 140 -9.24 16.42 -18.87
N VAL A 141 -10.11 15.65 -19.54
CA VAL A 141 -11.51 16.05 -19.72
C VAL A 141 -12.29 16.11 -18.40
N VAL A 142 -11.95 15.23 -17.44
CA VAL A 142 -12.51 15.31 -16.08
C VAL A 142 -11.97 16.52 -15.32
N SER A 143 -10.69 16.89 -15.51
CA SER A 143 -10.09 18.08 -14.90
C SER A 143 -10.67 19.39 -15.40
N GLU A 144 -11.03 19.47 -16.68
CA GLU A 144 -11.64 20.66 -17.28
C GLU A 144 -13.16 20.74 -17.04
N GLY A 145 -13.74 19.77 -16.34
CA GLY A 145 -15.19 19.71 -16.11
C GLY A 145 -16.01 19.33 -17.34
N LEU A 146 -15.38 18.82 -18.40
CA LEU A 146 -16.05 18.32 -19.61
C LEU A 146 -16.70 16.94 -19.39
N ALA A 147 -16.32 16.25 -18.32
CA ALA A 147 -16.95 15.03 -17.83
C ALA A 147 -17.03 15.07 -16.31
N ARG A 148 -18.13 14.58 -15.74
CA ARG A 148 -18.37 14.56 -14.28
C ARG A 148 -17.47 13.55 -13.57
N ASP A 149 -17.12 12.46 -14.25
CA ASP A 149 -16.28 11.38 -13.73
C ASP A 149 -15.55 10.62 -14.85
N ALA A 150 -14.70 9.67 -14.45
CA ALA A 150 -13.91 8.86 -15.35
C ALA A 150 -14.76 7.98 -16.28
N ALA A 151 -15.93 7.52 -15.83
CA ALA A 151 -16.82 6.70 -16.63
C ALA A 151 -17.42 7.51 -17.79
N GLU A 152 -17.90 8.72 -17.49
CA GLU A 152 -18.39 9.67 -18.50
C GLU A 152 -17.28 10.14 -19.44
N GLY A 153 -16.08 10.43 -18.91
CA GLY A 153 -14.93 10.81 -19.72
C GLY A 153 -14.45 9.69 -20.66
N LEU A 154 -14.48 8.44 -20.19
CA LEU A 154 -14.13 7.27 -20.99
C LEU A 154 -15.21 6.96 -22.03
N ALA A 155 -16.49 7.12 -21.71
CA ALA A 155 -17.58 7.00 -22.68
C ALA A 155 -17.48 8.05 -23.79
N TRP A 156 -17.21 9.31 -23.43
CA TRP A 156 -16.94 10.40 -24.37
C TRP A 156 -15.75 10.08 -25.28
N LEU A 157 -14.67 9.55 -24.71
CA LEU A 157 -13.49 9.16 -25.48
C LEU A 157 -13.79 7.99 -26.42
N ARG A 158 -14.52 6.97 -25.96
CA ARG A 158 -14.90 5.78 -26.74
C ARG A 158 -15.82 6.11 -27.92
N ALA A 159 -16.71 7.09 -27.78
CA ALA A 159 -17.54 7.57 -28.87
C ALA A 159 -16.70 8.08 -30.07
N LYS A 160 -15.51 8.65 -29.78
CA LYS A 160 -14.56 9.12 -30.80
C LYS A 160 -13.49 8.09 -31.14
N ARG A 161 -13.21 7.17 -30.22
CA ARG A 161 -12.14 6.16 -30.32
C ARG A 161 -12.58 4.84 -29.66
N PRO A 162 -13.30 3.97 -30.39
CA PRO A 162 -13.86 2.74 -29.81
C PRO A 162 -12.82 1.80 -29.16
N GLN A 163 -11.58 1.83 -29.64
CA GLN A 163 -10.46 1.06 -29.09
C GLN A 163 -9.87 1.63 -27.78
N ALA A 164 -10.42 2.72 -27.23
CA ALA A 164 -9.96 3.27 -25.95
C ALA A 164 -10.33 2.31 -24.80
N SER A 165 -9.30 1.72 -24.20
CA SER A 165 -9.44 0.78 -23.10
C SER A 165 -8.21 0.88 -22.19
N PRO A 166 -8.21 1.81 -21.21
CA PRO A 166 -7.22 1.82 -20.13
C PRO A 166 -7.12 0.45 -19.47
N ASN A 167 -5.91 0.04 -19.09
CA ASN A 167 -5.72 -1.16 -18.28
C ASN A 167 -6.42 -1.03 -16.92
N ALA A 168 -6.64 -2.15 -16.22
CA ALA A 168 -7.39 -2.17 -14.96
C ALA A 168 -6.80 -1.23 -13.88
N GLY A 169 -5.47 -1.16 -13.75
CA GLY A 169 -4.82 -0.25 -12.80
C GLY A 169 -5.10 1.22 -13.12
N LEU A 170 -5.06 1.60 -14.40
CA LEU A 170 -5.36 2.97 -14.84
C LEU A 170 -6.84 3.33 -14.67
N VAL A 171 -7.76 2.38 -14.83
CA VAL A 171 -9.19 2.62 -14.53
C VAL A 171 -9.37 2.94 -13.04
N VAL A 172 -8.77 2.14 -12.15
CA VAL A 172 -8.82 2.38 -10.69
C VAL A 172 -8.23 3.75 -10.33
N CYS A 173 -7.11 4.11 -10.93
CA CYS A 173 -6.52 5.43 -10.74
C CYS A 173 -7.47 6.55 -11.23
N LEU A 174 -8.06 6.42 -12.41
CA LEU A 174 -8.98 7.42 -12.97
C LEU A 174 -10.23 7.65 -12.12
N ASP A 175 -10.79 6.60 -11.52
CA ASP A 175 -11.93 6.72 -10.60
C ASP A 175 -11.56 7.59 -9.37
N SER A 176 -10.30 7.55 -8.97
CA SER A 176 -9.75 8.37 -7.88
C SER A 176 -9.33 9.79 -8.33
N TRP A 177 -9.27 10.07 -9.65
CA TRP A 177 -8.75 11.33 -10.19
C TRP A 177 -9.57 12.55 -9.78
N ARG A 178 -10.90 12.44 -9.80
CA ARG A 178 -11.83 13.53 -9.45
C ARG A 178 -11.56 14.13 -8.06
N PHE A 179 -11.07 13.32 -7.12
CA PHE A 179 -10.81 13.74 -5.74
C PHE A 179 -9.50 14.53 -5.59
N ARG A 180 -8.53 14.33 -6.50
CA ARG A 180 -7.27 15.10 -6.53
C ARG A 180 -7.42 16.53 -7.08
N ILE A 181 -8.49 16.80 -7.83
CA ILE A 181 -8.76 18.09 -8.51
C ILE A 181 -9.43 19.12 -7.57
N LYS A 182 -9.83 18.72 -6.35
CA LYS A 182 -10.49 19.62 -5.37
C LYS A 182 -9.53 20.44 -4.49
N GLY A 183 -8.23 20.46 -4.81
CA GLY A 183 -7.30 21.56 -4.45
C GLY A 183 -7.50 22.75 -5.38
N PRO A 184 -6.95 23.95 -5.10
CA PRO A 184 -7.32 25.18 -5.83
C PRO A 184 -7.17 24.98 -7.33
N SER A 185 -8.30 25.07 -8.03
CA SER A 185 -8.41 24.87 -9.47
C SER A 185 -7.42 25.76 -10.22
N LEU A 186 -6.63 25.13 -11.07
CA LEU A 186 -6.10 25.74 -12.29
C LEU A 186 -7.32 26.31 -13.05
N GLY A 187 -7.47 27.63 -13.04
CA GLY A 187 -8.58 28.31 -13.72
C GLY A 187 -9.27 29.42 -12.92
N ALA A 188 -8.50 30.40 -12.44
CA ALA A 188 -9.00 31.77 -12.25
C ALA A 188 -7.80 32.70 -12.21
N ASP A 189 -7.40 33.19 -13.39
CA ASP A 189 -6.39 34.21 -13.54
C ASP A 189 -6.82 35.47 -12.77
N ALA A 190 -6.22 35.68 -11.59
CA ALA A 190 -6.47 36.82 -10.71
C ALA A 190 -6.07 38.18 -11.30
N ARG A 191 -5.70 38.23 -12.59
CA ARG A 191 -5.34 39.44 -13.33
C ARG A 191 -6.42 39.94 -14.28
N SER A 192 -7.41 39.13 -14.66
CA SER A 192 -8.52 39.57 -15.54
C SER A 192 -9.69 40.21 -14.78
N VAL A 193 -9.92 39.81 -13.52
CA VAL A 193 -10.99 40.39 -12.67
C VAL A 193 -10.61 41.80 -12.17
N ALA A 194 -9.32 42.07 -11.98
CA ALA A 194 -8.84 43.38 -11.52
C ALA A 194 -8.96 44.49 -12.59
N ALA A 195 -9.02 44.12 -13.87
CA ALA A 195 -9.25 45.07 -14.96
C ALA A 195 -10.73 45.49 -15.05
N THR A 196 -11.65 44.54 -14.82
CA THR A 196 -13.10 44.80 -14.85
C THR A 196 -13.59 45.57 -13.61
N LEU A 197 -12.86 45.50 -12.48
CA LEU A 197 -13.20 46.21 -11.24
C LEU A 197 -12.73 47.68 -11.17
N ARG A 198 -12.09 48.22 -12.23
CA ARG A 198 -11.79 49.66 -12.30
C ARG A 198 -12.94 50.51 -12.84
N GLU A 199 -13.89 49.92 -13.55
CA GLU A 199 -14.99 50.67 -14.18
C GLU A 199 -16.30 50.68 -13.38
N GLY A 200 -16.35 49.99 -12.23
CA GLY A 200 -17.53 49.92 -11.36
C GLY A 200 -17.42 50.74 -10.08
N ARG A 201 -16.92 51.98 -10.13
CA ARG A 201 -17.05 52.91 -9.01
C ARG A 201 -18.27 53.79 -9.22
N GLU A 202 -19.43 53.31 -8.79
CA GLU A 202 -20.55 54.13 -8.32
C GLU A 202 -21.68 53.21 -7.83
N ALA A 203 -21.68 52.92 -6.52
CA ALA A 203 -22.87 52.57 -5.73
C ALA A 203 -22.43 52.32 -4.28
N VAL A 204 -22.42 53.39 -3.50
CA VAL A 204 -22.27 53.37 -2.05
C VAL A 204 -23.62 52.95 -1.47
N ASP A 205 -23.72 51.75 -0.87
CA ASP A 205 -24.67 51.41 0.24
C ASP A 205 -24.61 49.91 0.67
N GLY A 206 -23.40 49.33 0.75
CA GLY A 206 -23.25 47.89 1.02
C GLY A 206 -22.51 47.50 2.31
N VAL A 207 -21.79 48.41 2.96
CA VAL A 207 -20.71 48.04 3.91
C VAL A 207 -21.23 47.28 5.15
N GLY A 208 -22.42 47.63 5.65
CA GLY A 208 -23.04 46.95 6.81
C GLY A 208 -23.71 45.60 6.52
N ARG A 209 -23.99 45.28 5.25
CA ARG A 209 -24.52 43.98 4.81
C ARG A 209 -23.39 42.99 4.52
N TRP A 210 -22.29 43.48 3.94
CA TRP A 210 -21.09 42.69 3.66
C TRP A 210 -20.33 42.25 4.91
N ALA A 211 -20.27 43.05 5.98
CA ALA A 211 -19.64 42.63 7.24
C ALA A 211 -20.41 41.49 7.96
N ARG A 212 -21.75 41.51 7.87
CA ARG A 212 -22.63 40.45 8.40
C ARG A 212 -22.59 39.20 7.54
N LEU A 213 -22.58 39.33 6.22
CA LEU A 213 -22.37 38.21 5.28
C LEU A 213 -20.96 37.62 5.39
N ALA A 214 -19.93 38.42 5.64
CA ALA A 214 -18.56 37.93 5.83
C ALA A 214 -18.40 37.20 7.18
N SER A 215 -19.07 37.64 8.24
CA SER A 215 -19.12 36.91 9.52
C SER A 215 -19.94 35.63 9.42
N ALA A 216 -21.10 35.67 8.73
CA ALA A 216 -21.91 34.48 8.45
C ALA A 216 -21.18 33.50 7.52
N ALA A 217 -20.50 33.98 6.47
CA ALA A 217 -19.68 33.16 5.59
C ALA A 217 -18.43 32.63 6.29
N ARG A 218 -17.82 33.37 7.23
CA ARG A 218 -16.72 32.86 8.06
C ARG A 218 -17.22 31.82 9.06
N PHE A 219 -18.40 32.01 9.65
CA PHE A 219 -19.06 31.04 10.53
C PHE A 219 -19.48 29.78 9.76
N GLU A 220 -20.05 29.92 8.56
CA GLU A 220 -20.45 28.81 7.69
C GLU A 220 -19.24 28.12 7.07
N ARG A 221 -18.17 28.84 6.74
CA ARG A 221 -16.90 28.26 6.28
C ARG A 221 -16.17 27.54 7.40
N ASN A 222 -16.28 28.01 8.65
CA ASN A 222 -15.77 27.32 9.83
C ASN A 222 -16.66 26.13 10.23
N ARG A 223 -17.99 26.19 10.05
CA ARG A 223 -18.92 25.06 10.21
C ARG A 223 -18.71 24.01 9.12
N VAL A 224 -18.60 24.41 7.86
CA VAL A 224 -18.32 23.53 6.74
C VAL A 224 -16.91 22.95 6.91
N ALA A 225 -15.88 23.71 7.28
CA ALA A 225 -14.59 23.12 7.62
C ALA A 225 -14.71 22.14 8.81
N ALA A 226 -15.41 22.49 9.89
CA ALA A 226 -15.64 21.59 11.01
C ALA A 226 -16.38 20.30 10.59
N VAL A 227 -17.40 20.37 9.72
CA VAL A 227 -18.17 19.21 9.24
C VAL A 227 -17.41 18.41 8.17
N THR A 228 -16.67 19.09 7.28
CA THR A 228 -15.91 18.48 6.17
C THR A 228 -14.64 17.80 6.67
N PHE A 229 -14.09 18.21 7.81
CA PHE A 229 -12.98 17.52 8.47
C PHE A 229 -13.45 16.56 9.57
N ALA A 230 -14.56 16.81 10.27
CA ALA A 230 -15.07 15.91 11.31
C ALA A 230 -15.78 14.68 10.73
N ALA A 231 -16.53 14.79 9.63
CA ALA A 231 -17.27 13.64 9.08
C ALA A 231 -16.35 12.55 8.49
N PRO A 232 -15.29 12.85 7.72
CA PRO A 232 -14.33 11.83 7.28
C PRO A 232 -13.57 11.26 8.47
N ARG A 233 -13.11 12.09 9.42
CA ARG A 233 -12.35 11.61 10.56
C ARG A 233 -13.18 10.72 11.49
N ALA A 234 -14.48 11.00 11.65
CA ALA A 234 -15.42 10.14 12.36
C ALA A 234 -15.74 8.85 11.60
N ALA A 235 -15.93 8.91 10.26
CA ALA A 235 -16.14 7.72 9.44
C ALA A 235 -14.91 6.81 9.43
N LEU A 236 -13.71 7.39 9.37
CA LEU A 236 -12.45 6.67 9.43
C LEU A 236 -12.22 6.09 10.84
N ALA A 237 -12.51 6.84 11.91
CA ALA A 237 -12.49 6.31 13.28
C ALA A 237 -13.47 5.15 13.45
N CYS A 238 -14.68 5.26 12.90
CA CYS A 238 -15.66 4.17 12.88
C CYS A 238 -15.17 2.95 12.10
N ALA A 239 -14.45 3.12 11.00
CA ALA A 239 -13.88 2.01 10.24
C ALA A 239 -12.76 1.30 11.04
N VAL A 240 -11.94 2.07 11.77
CA VAL A 240 -10.93 1.55 12.69
C VAL A 240 -11.59 0.79 13.85
N ASP A 241 -12.60 1.38 14.49
CA ASP A 241 -13.31 0.76 15.60
C ASP A 241 -14.04 -0.51 15.14
N ALA A 242 -14.64 -0.52 13.95
CA ALA A 242 -15.22 -1.72 13.35
C ALA A 242 -14.17 -2.81 13.05
N ALA A 243 -12.94 -2.44 12.66
CA ALA A 243 -11.85 -3.40 12.48
C ALA A 243 -11.35 -3.97 13.81
N VAL A 244 -11.35 -3.18 14.89
CA VAL A 244 -11.10 -3.64 16.26
C VAL A 244 -12.20 -4.60 16.70
N GLU A 245 -13.47 -4.21 16.62
CA GLU A 245 -14.62 -5.04 17.01
C GLU A 245 -14.66 -6.35 16.21
N ALA A 246 -14.39 -6.30 14.91
CA ALA A 246 -14.27 -7.49 14.08
C ALA A 246 -13.17 -8.40 14.63
N SER A 247 -11.99 -7.85 14.91
CA SER A 247 -10.88 -8.60 15.50
C SER A 247 -11.26 -9.24 16.84
N GLU A 248 -11.99 -8.55 17.71
CA GLU A 248 -12.45 -9.12 18.99
C GLU A 248 -13.47 -10.25 18.82
N LEU A 249 -14.24 -10.26 17.72
CA LEU A 249 -15.25 -11.28 17.45
C LEU A 249 -14.64 -12.60 16.95
N TRP A 250 -13.64 -12.54 16.07
CA TRP A 250 -13.10 -13.73 15.39
C TRP A 250 -11.71 -14.13 15.90
N ALA A 251 -10.87 -13.17 16.30
CA ALA A 251 -9.52 -13.48 16.76
C ALA A 251 -9.60 -14.11 18.15
N PRO A 252 -8.89 -15.23 18.38
CA PRO A 252 -8.91 -15.87 19.68
C PRO A 252 -8.21 -15.00 20.73
N ARG A 253 -8.59 -15.13 22.00
CA ARG A 253 -7.88 -14.48 23.12
C ARG A 253 -6.59 -15.19 23.49
N GLU A 254 -6.54 -16.50 23.23
CA GLU A 254 -5.41 -17.39 23.47
C GLU A 254 -5.27 -18.35 22.29
N VAL A 255 -4.04 -18.73 21.93
CA VAL A 255 -3.82 -19.68 20.84
C VAL A 255 -4.11 -21.10 21.33
N GLU A 256 -4.99 -21.78 20.60
CA GLU A 256 -5.39 -23.15 20.90
C GLU A 256 -4.18 -24.10 20.77
N ARG A 257 -4.18 -25.15 21.59
CA ARG A 257 -3.16 -26.20 21.57
C ARG A 257 -3.81 -27.55 21.43
N ALA A 258 -3.29 -28.36 20.51
CA ALA A 258 -3.76 -29.73 20.28
C ALA A 258 -2.60 -30.61 19.81
N ARG A 259 -2.76 -31.93 19.86
CA ARG A 259 -1.88 -32.84 19.12
C ARG A 259 -2.33 -32.93 17.67
N ILE A 260 -1.41 -33.28 16.75
CA ILE A 260 -1.75 -33.47 15.33
C ILE A 260 -2.89 -34.47 15.16
N SER A 261 -2.93 -35.53 15.96
CA SER A 261 -3.97 -36.58 15.91
C SER A 261 -5.35 -36.13 16.41
N GLU A 262 -5.44 -35.01 17.12
CA GLU A 262 -6.70 -34.49 17.69
C GLU A 262 -7.42 -33.54 16.71
N VAL A 263 -6.69 -32.99 15.74
CA VAL A 263 -7.24 -32.08 14.74
C VAL A 263 -7.35 -32.82 13.41
N THR A 264 -8.57 -33.08 12.94
CA THR A 264 -8.75 -33.67 11.61
C THR A 264 -8.31 -32.68 10.51
N PRO A 265 -7.91 -33.15 9.32
CA PRO A 265 -7.57 -32.26 8.20
C PRO A 265 -8.68 -31.25 7.85
N LEU A 266 -9.94 -31.69 7.90
CA LEU A 266 -11.10 -30.83 7.66
C LEU A 266 -11.26 -29.77 8.76
N ALA A 267 -11.05 -30.12 10.03
CA ALA A 267 -11.08 -29.17 11.13
C ALA A 267 -9.92 -28.16 11.00
N PHE A 268 -8.71 -28.62 10.65
CA PHE A 268 -7.57 -27.74 10.39
C PHE A 268 -7.89 -26.71 9.29
N ALA A 269 -8.43 -27.18 8.15
CA ALA A 269 -8.82 -26.32 7.04
C ALA A 269 -9.92 -25.31 7.44
N ARG A 270 -11.00 -25.78 8.07
CA ARG A 270 -12.19 -24.96 8.39
C ARG A 270 -11.93 -23.98 9.52
N ASP A 271 -11.39 -24.46 10.64
CA ASP A 271 -11.39 -23.74 11.91
C ASP A 271 -10.13 -22.88 12.10
N PHE A 272 -9.07 -23.16 11.33
CA PHE A 272 -7.78 -22.47 11.46
C PHE A 272 -7.36 -21.81 10.16
N VAL A 273 -7.24 -22.54 9.04
CA VAL A 273 -6.75 -21.95 7.78
C VAL A 273 -7.75 -20.97 7.17
N LEU A 274 -9.00 -21.40 6.97
CA LEU A 274 -10.06 -20.55 6.40
C LEU A 274 -10.51 -19.46 7.38
N ALA A 275 -10.52 -19.76 8.68
CA ALA A 275 -10.84 -18.78 9.72
C ALA A 275 -9.66 -17.84 10.04
N SER A 276 -8.47 -18.06 9.45
CA SER A 276 -7.23 -17.33 9.73
C SER A 276 -6.84 -17.34 11.21
N ARG A 277 -7.05 -18.44 11.93
CA ARG A 277 -6.74 -18.55 13.37
C ARG A 277 -5.45 -19.34 13.61
N PRO A 278 -4.54 -18.85 14.47
CA PRO A 278 -3.33 -19.58 14.84
C PRO A 278 -3.65 -20.82 15.67
N LEU A 279 -2.79 -21.82 15.59
CA LEU A 279 -2.88 -23.09 16.31
C LEU A 279 -1.48 -23.59 16.67
N VAL A 280 -1.29 -24.11 17.87
CA VAL A 280 -0.07 -24.84 18.23
C VAL A 280 -0.36 -26.34 18.23
N PHE A 281 0.38 -27.08 17.41
CA PHE A 281 0.48 -28.52 17.51
C PHE A 281 1.58 -28.89 18.51
N SER A 282 1.20 -29.43 19.66
CA SER A 282 2.14 -29.83 20.69
C SER A 282 2.76 -31.19 20.41
N ASN A 283 4.07 -31.32 20.66
CA ASN A 283 4.87 -32.52 20.40
C ASN A 283 4.73 -33.00 18.95
N ALA A 284 4.79 -32.07 18.00
CA ALA A 284 4.70 -32.33 16.57
C ALA A 284 5.96 -33.00 15.98
N ALA A 285 7.12 -32.80 16.62
CA ALA A 285 8.39 -33.43 16.23
C ALA A 285 9.30 -33.65 17.44
N ASP A 286 10.26 -34.55 17.30
CA ASP A 286 11.28 -34.79 18.32
C ASP A 286 12.27 -33.61 18.42
N PRO A 287 12.60 -33.14 19.63
CA PRO A 287 13.63 -32.12 19.84
C PRO A 287 15.01 -32.55 19.33
N ILE A 288 15.81 -31.57 18.89
CA ILE A 288 17.20 -31.78 18.44
C ILE A 288 18.11 -30.86 19.26
N SER A 289 19.23 -31.38 19.79
CA SER A 289 20.21 -30.55 20.50
C SER A 289 21.15 -29.83 19.52
N LEU A 290 21.75 -28.71 19.95
CA LEU A 290 22.76 -28.02 19.14
C LEU A 290 23.98 -28.90 18.84
N ALA A 291 24.39 -29.76 19.78
CA ALA A 291 25.45 -30.74 19.55
C ALA A 291 25.07 -31.79 18.49
N ALA A 292 23.80 -32.22 18.45
CA ALA A 292 23.32 -33.11 17.40
C ALA A 292 23.28 -32.39 16.04
N LEU A 293 22.88 -31.12 16.00
CA LEU A 293 22.95 -30.29 14.79
C LEU A 293 24.39 -30.16 14.28
N GLU A 294 25.34 -29.87 15.16
CA GLU A 294 26.76 -29.79 14.82
C GLU A 294 27.28 -31.11 14.26
N ALA A 295 26.89 -32.25 14.84
CA ALA A 295 27.25 -33.56 14.32
C ALA A 295 26.64 -33.85 12.93
N LEU A 296 25.46 -33.32 12.62
CA LEU A 296 24.81 -33.44 11.31
C LEU A 296 25.44 -32.56 10.23
N ALA A 297 26.08 -31.46 10.63
CA ALA A 297 26.59 -30.45 9.72
C ALA A 297 27.92 -29.82 10.19
N PRO A 298 28.97 -30.62 10.48
CA PRO A 298 30.17 -30.16 11.19
C PRO A 298 30.99 -29.13 10.42
N SER A 299 30.88 -29.14 9.09
CA SER A 299 31.60 -28.22 8.20
C SER A 299 30.68 -27.13 7.61
N ALA A 300 29.45 -26.99 8.11
CA ALA A 300 28.51 -26.02 7.56
C ALA A 300 29.00 -24.58 7.76
N ARG A 301 28.87 -23.79 6.70
CA ARG A 301 29.11 -22.35 6.70
C ARG A 301 27.77 -21.66 6.50
N LEU A 302 27.43 -20.77 7.42
CA LEU A 302 26.12 -20.14 7.53
C LEU A 302 26.24 -18.64 7.26
N SER A 303 25.28 -18.12 6.52
CA SER A 303 25.09 -16.68 6.35
C SER A 303 24.33 -16.13 7.56
N VAL A 304 25.04 -15.55 8.52
CA VAL A 304 24.47 -15.04 9.79
C VAL A 304 24.33 -13.53 9.75
N GLY A 305 23.27 -13.02 10.36
CA GLY A 305 23.10 -11.60 10.62
C GLY A 305 23.82 -11.19 11.91
N ALA A 306 24.46 -10.02 11.88
CA ALA A 306 25.08 -9.41 13.05
C ALA A 306 24.55 -7.98 13.24
N THR A 307 24.22 -7.65 14.49
CA THR A 307 23.68 -6.33 14.87
C THR A 307 24.28 -5.86 16.20
N PRO A 308 24.24 -4.54 16.47
CA PRO A 308 24.72 -3.99 17.76
C PRO A 308 23.85 -4.40 18.96
N ASP A 309 22.55 -4.56 18.76
CA ASP A 309 21.55 -4.70 19.84
C ASP A 309 20.67 -5.94 19.72
N GLY A 310 20.88 -6.77 18.69
CA GLY A 310 20.13 -7.99 18.43
C GLY A 310 18.81 -7.79 17.69
N ARG A 311 18.43 -6.56 17.35
CA ARG A 311 17.16 -6.29 16.66
C ARG A 311 17.33 -6.45 15.15
N ALA A 312 16.81 -7.55 14.62
CA ALA A 312 16.76 -7.80 13.19
C ALA A 312 15.69 -6.93 12.53
N ASP A 313 16.02 -6.33 11.37
CA ASP A 313 15.08 -5.62 10.50
C ASP A 313 14.22 -4.61 11.28
N ALA A 314 14.90 -3.64 11.90
CA ALA A 314 14.30 -2.76 12.90
C ALA A 314 14.23 -1.30 12.43
N VAL A 315 13.23 -0.57 12.90
CA VAL A 315 13.20 0.89 12.76
C VAL A 315 14.23 1.49 13.70
N VAL A 316 15.16 2.27 13.14
CA VAL A 316 16.13 3.08 13.88
C VAL A 316 15.82 4.55 13.61
N SER A 317 15.52 5.30 14.67
CA SER A 317 15.32 6.74 14.57
C SER A 317 16.62 7.44 14.18
N GLY A 318 16.55 8.33 13.18
CA GLY A 318 17.68 9.18 12.77
C GLY A 318 17.30 10.66 12.82
N ALA A 319 18.30 11.54 12.72
CA ALA A 319 18.10 12.99 12.80
C ALA A 319 17.18 13.55 11.69
N ASP A 320 17.29 13.02 10.47
CA ASP A 320 16.51 13.49 9.31
C ASP A 320 15.28 12.61 9.01
N ALA A 321 15.47 11.29 8.97
CA ALA A 321 14.44 10.31 8.64
C ALA A 321 14.70 8.96 9.37
N PRO A 322 13.66 8.17 9.68
CA PRO A 322 13.83 6.84 10.24
C PRO A 322 14.43 5.89 9.19
N ARG A 323 15.24 4.95 9.66
CA ARG A 323 15.89 3.93 8.82
C ARG A 323 15.36 2.55 9.13
N PHE A 324 15.27 1.73 8.09
CA PHE A 324 14.98 0.31 8.21
C PHE A 324 16.33 -0.40 8.23
N ALA A 325 16.79 -0.73 9.42
CA ALA A 325 18.13 -1.24 9.66
C ALA A 325 18.17 -2.76 9.49
N LYS A 326 18.81 -3.19 8.41
CA LYS A 326 19.15 -4.59 8.14
C LYS A 326 20.44 -4.98 8.85
N PRO A 327 20.63 -6.27 9.20
CA PRO A 327 21.87 -6.74 9.79
C PRO A 327 23.05 -6.69 8.82
N GLU A 328 24.26 -6.63 9.37
CA GLU A 328 25.46 -6.99 8.63
C GLU A 328 25.46 -8.50 8.38
N MET A 329 25.60 -8.93 7.13
CA MET A 329 25.70 -10.35 6.81
C MET A 329 27.15 -10.83 6.90
N ARG A 330 27.40 -11.90 7.66
CA ARG A 330 28.70 -12.54 7.82
C ARG A 330 28.59 -14.01 7.48
N VAL A 331 29.70 -14.60 7.01
CA VAL A 331 29.78 -16.06 6.79
C VAL A 331 30.63 -16.66 7.89
N VAL A 332 30.01 -17.43 8.78
CA VAL A 332 30.67 -18.12 9.91
C VAL A 332 30.43 -19.62 9.81
N THR A 333 31.23 -20.43 10.50
CA THR A 333 30.95 -21.85 10.68
C THR A 333 29.84 -22.06 11.70
N LEU A 334 29.15 -23.20 11.63
CA LEU A 334 28.14 -23.58 12.62
C LEU A 334 28.72 -23.64 14.05
N ALA A 335 29.95 -24.15 14.21
CA ALA A 335 30.64 -24.19 15.51
C ALA A 335 30.88 -22.79 16.06
N GLU A 336 31.42 -21.86 15.25
CA GLU A 336 31.62 -20.46 15.65
C GLU A 336 30.30 -19.77 16.03
N LEU A 337 29.21 -20.07 15.31
CA LEU A 337 27.88 -19.55 15.67
C LEU A 337 27.44 -20.07 17.04
N ILE A 338 27.51 -21.38 17.28
CA ILE A 338 27.11 -22.00 18.55
C ILE A 338 27.94 -21.45 19.72
N GLU A 339 29.25 -21.31 19.55
CA GLU A 339 30.15 -20.73 20.55
C GLU A 339 29.81 -19.26 20.87
N ALA A 340 29.30 -18.50 19.88
CA ALA A 340 28.90 -17.12 20.08
C ALA A 340 27.57 -16.96 20.85
N LEU A 341 26.69 -17.98 20.85
CA LEU A 341 25.41 -17.93 21.55
C LEU A 341 25.61 -17.87 23.07
N GLY A 342 24.86 -17.00 23.76
CA GLY A 342 24.93 -16.84 25.21
C GLY A 342 26.14 -16.07 25.74
N THR A 343 27.05 -15.61 24.86
CA THR A 343 28.19 -14.77 25.28
C THR A 343 27.71 -13.37 25.65
N ALA A 344 27.96 -12.90 26.88
CA ALA A 344 27.42 -11.61 27.35
C ALA A 344 28.05 -10.36 26.70
N SER A 345 29.21 -10.51 26.05
CA SER A 345 29.98 -9.42 25.45
C SER A 345 30.23 -9.67 23.96
N GLY A 346 29.93 -8.69 23.12
CA GLY A 346 30.22 -8.75 21.68
C GLY A 346 29.01 -8.44 20.82
N ASP A 347 29.13 -8.72 19.53
CA ASP A 347 28.06 -8.54 18.56
C ASP A 347 26.94 -9.56 18.80
N VAL A 348 25.70 -9.18 18.54
CA VAL A 348 24.59 -10.13 18.57
C VAL A 348 24.51 -10.78 17.19
N VAL A 349 24.93 -12.04 17.12
CA VAL A 349 24.95 -12.85 15.90
C VAL A 349 23.82 -13.87 15.96
N TYR A 350 23.08 -13.99 14.87
CA TYR A 350 21.98 -14.94 14.74
C TYR A 350 21.86 -15.41 13.28
N TYR A 351 21.42 -16.65 13.12
CA TYR A 351 21.08 -17.23 11.84
C TYR A 351 19.60 -17.01 11.53
N SER A 352 19.34 -16.14 10.55
CA SER A 352 17.99 -15.84 10.06
C SER A 352 18.00 -15.34 8.61
N ALA A 353 18.87 -15.91 7.77
CA ALA A 353 19.03 -15.48 6.38
C ALA A 353 17.73 -15.58 5.55
N GLN A 354 16.77 -16.38 6.02
CA GLN A 354 15.53 -16.69 5.30
C GLN A 354 15.85 -17.20 3.89
N ASN A 355 14.95 -17.03 2.92
CA ASN A 355 15.22 -17.34 1.51
C ASN A 355 15.66 -18.78 1.27
N ASP A 356 15.00 -19.73 1.93
CA ASP A 356 15.25 -21.16 1.79
C ASP A 356 16.59 -21.65 2.37
N CYS A 357 17.11 -20.92 3.36
CA CYS A 357 18.44 -21.14 3.92
C CYS A 357 18.66 -22.54 4.50
N LEU A 358 17.63 -23.24 5.02
CA LEU A 358 17.81 -24.59 5.56
C LEU A 358 18.25 -25.57 4.48
N ARG A 359 17.54 -25.57 3.33
CA ARG A 359 17.86 -26.47 2.21
C ARG A 359 19.20 -26.12 1.57
N ALA A 360 19.56 -24.83 1.54
CA ALA A 360 20.79 -24.35 0.93
C ALA A 360 22.04 -24.59 1.79
N GLU A 361 21.99 -24.32 3.09
CA GLU A 361 23.19 -24.26 3.96
C GLU A 361 23.25 -25.39 4.99
N LEU A 362 22.12 -26.04 5.32
CA LEU A 362 22.02 -27.14 6.30
C LEU A 362 21.26 -28.36 5.75
N PRO A 363 21.67 -28.95 4.60
CA PRO A 363 20.95 -30.04 3.95
C PRO A 363 20.84 -31.31 4.82
N GLY A 364 21.80 -31.54 5.74
CA GLY A 364 21.77 -32.66 6.69
C GLY A 364 20.64 -32.55 7.72
N LEU A 365 20.28 -31.34 8.14
CA LEU A 365 19.08 -31.11 8.96
C LEU A 365 17.81 -31.10 8.10
N ALA A 366 17.88 -30.55 6.87
CA ALA A 366 16.74 -30.53 5.96
C ALA A 366 16.19 -31.94 5.65
N SER A 367 17.06 -32.95 5.57
CA SER A 367 16.69 -34.34 5.28
C SER A 367 15.95 -35.06 6.41
N TYR A 368 15.93 -34.52 7.63
CA TYR A 368 15.12 -35.05 8.73
C TYR A 368 13.63 -34.82 8.53
N PHE A 369 13.25 -33.83 7.72
CA PHE A 369 11.86 -33.44 7.54
C PHE A 369 11.27 -34.01 6.25
N PRO A 370 9.98 -34.37 6.24
CA PRO A 370 9.30 -34.72 5.00
C PRO A 370 9.34 -33.58 3.99
N LYS A 371 9.43 -33.92 2.70
CA LYS A 371 9.52 -32.97 1.58
C LYS A 371 8.46 -31.86 1.62
N HIS A 372 7.24 -32.20 2.03
CA HIS A 372 6.10 -31.29 2.00
C HIS A 372 5.97 -30.45 3.26
N GLY A 373 6.58 -30.83 4.38
CA GLY A 373 6.44 -30.14 5.66
C GLY A 373 6.34 -31.07 6.87
N PRO A 374 6.12 -30.50 8.06
CA PRO A 374 6.12 -31.23 9.33
C PRO A 374 4.75 -31.86 9.67
N LEU A 375 3.70 -31.54 8.92
CA LEU A 375 2.36 -32.11 9.10
C LEU A 375 2.09 -33.26 8.11
N PRO A 376 1.14 -34.16 8.42
CA PRO A 376 0.65 -35.14 7.46
C PRO A 376 0.16 -34.47 6.17
N SER A 377 0.27 -35.20 5.05
CA SER A 377 -0.04 -34.65 3.73
C SER A 377 -1.48 -34.17 3.63
N GLU A 378 -2.41 -34.90 4.23
CA GLU A 378 -3.84 -34.55 4.29
C GLU A 378 -4.10 -33.21 4.99
N HIS A 379 -3.34 -32.85 6.04
CA HIS A 379 -3.45 -31.54 6.69
C HIS A 379 -2.87 -30.43 5.81
N LEU A 380 -1.74 -30.70 5.14
CA LEU A 380 -1.08 -29.74 4.29
C LEU A 380 -1.92 -29.35 3.06
N GLU A 381 -2.83 -30.23 2.59
CA GLU A 381 -3.79 -29.88 1.53
C GLU A 381 -4.63 -28.64 1.86
N ALA A 382 -4.86 -28.35 3.15
CA ALA A 382 -5.54 -27.13 3.58
C ALA A 382 -4.83 -25.85 3.14
N LEU A 383 -3.49 -25.91 3.01
CA LEU A 383 -2.63 -24.81 2.62
C LEU A 383 -2.45 -24.71 1.09
N ALA A 384 -3.03 -25.62 0.31
CA ALA A 384 -2.85 -25.62 -1.15
C ALA A 384 -3.55 -24.42 -1.81
N PRO A 385 -2.95 -23.79 -2.83
CA PRO A 385 -3.63 -22.79 -3.66
C PRO A 385 -4.94 -23.34 -4.25
N ARG A 386 -5.92 -22.47 -4.52
CA ARG A 386 -7.20 -22.90 -5.10
C ARG A 386 -6.99 -23.66 -6.41
N GLY A 387 -7.71 -24.77 -6.57
CA GLY A 387 -7.67 -25.60 -7.77
C GLY A 387 -6.46 -26.54 -7.87
N ARG A 388 -5.54 -26.55 -6.89
CA ARG A 388 -4.51 -27.59 -6.78
C ARG A 388 -5.00 -28.75 -5.92
N VAL A 389 -4.65 -29.97 -6.32
CA VAL A 389 -4.93 -31.21 -5.59
C VAL A 389 -3.61 -31.76 -5.05
N GLY A 390 -3.61 -32.17 -3.79
CA GLY A 390 -2.44 -32.70 -3.09
C GLY A 390 -1.68 -31.67 -2.24
N PRO A 391 -0.78 -32.13 -1.37
CA PRO A 391 -0.06 -31.27 -0.43
C PRO A 391 0.83 -30.27 -1.20
N PRO A 392 0.78 -28.97 -0.87
CA PRO A 392 1.67 -27.99 -1.47
C PRO A 392 3.12 -28.29 -1.11
N VAL A 393 4.03 -27.76 -1.91
CA VAL A 393 5.46 -27.71 -1.58
C VAL A 393 5.73 -26.33 -0.98
N PRO A 394 6.47 -26.23 0.13
CA PRO A 394 6.87 -24.93 0.68
C PRO A 394 7.74 -24.16 -0.31
N GLU A 395 7.47 -22.87 -0.47
CA GLU A 395 8.28 -21.94 -1.25
C GLU A 395 9.68 -21.83 -0.64
N ALA A 396 9.74 -21.72 0.69
CA ALA A 396 10.98 -21.69 1.45
C ALA A 396 10.88 -22.53 2.73
N VAL A 397 12.00 -23.16 3.09
CA VAL A 397 12.21 -23.77 4.40
C VAL A 397 13.40 -23.08 5.04
N ASN A 398 13.15 -22.36 6.14
CA ASN A 398 14.20 -21.58 6.80
C ASN A 398 14.54 -22.16 8.16
N CYS A 399 15.79 -21.95 8.56
CA CYS A 399 16.30 -22.32 9.86
C CYS A 399 16.67 -21.06 10.64
N TRP A 400 16.41 -21.10 11.94
CA TRP A 400 16.56 -20.00 12.87
C TRP A 400 17.43 -20.47 14.03
N ILE A 401 18.58 -19.83 14.22
CA ILE A 401 19.48 -20.08 15.36
C ILE A 401 19.83 -18.74 15.98
N GLY A 402 19.59 -18.57 17.27
CA GLY A 402 19.90 -17.32 17.95
C GLY A 402 19.77 -17.48 19.45
N ASP A 403 20.11 -16.42 20.18
CA ASP A 403 19.92 -16.38 21.63
C ASP A 403 18.95 -15.28 22.08
N SER A 404 18.77 -15.17 23.40
CA SER A 404 17.86 -14.22 24.04
C SER A 404 18.07 -12.74 23.69
N ARG A 405 19.24 -12.38 23.13
CA ARG A 405 19.53 -11.02 22.67
C ARG A 405 18.92 -10.74 21.31
N SER A 406 18.74 -11.78 20.49
CA SER A 406 18.21 -11.65 19.14
C SER A 406 16.68 -11.60 19.13
N VAL A 407 16.14 -10.52 18.53
CA VAL A 407 14.70 -10.23 18.45
C VAL A 407 14.32 -9.99 17.00
N THR A 408 13.28 -10.67 16.55
CA THR A 408 12.60 -10.32 15.29
C THR A 408 11.53 -9.29 15.61
N THR A 409 11.71 -8.05 15.13
CA THR A 409 10.79 -6.94 15.44
C THR A 409 9.38 -7.19 14.89
N ALA A 410 8.40 -6.42 15.38
CA ALA A 410 7.02 -6.54 14.94
C ALA A 410 6.90 -6.37 13.42
N HIS A 411 6.37 -7.39 12.74
CA HIS A 411 6.16 -7.36 11.29
C HIS A 411 5.03 -8.31 10.91
N ARG A 412 4.80 -8.50 9.61
CA ARG A 412 3.82 -9.48 9.10
C ARG A 412 4.26 -10.04 7.76
N ASP A 413 3.99 -11.33 7.56
CA ASP A 413 4.21 -12.01 6.29
C ASP A 413 2.88 -12.14 5.56
N ARG A 414 2.67 -11.35 4.50
CA ARG A 414 1.40 -11.38 3.76
C ARG A 414 1.30 -12.50 2.73
N ALA A 415 2.46 -12.95 2.25
CA ALA A 415 2.54 -13.91 1.15
C ALA A 415 2.51 -15.37 1.63
N PHE A 416 2.68 -15.62 2.94
CA PHE A 416 2.96 -16.97 3.42
C PHE A 416 2.06 -17.41 4.57
N GLU A 417 1.49 -18.61 4.43
CA GLU A 417 1.01 -19.41 5.54
C GLU A 417 2.25 -20.07 6.17
N ASN A 418 2.46 -19.87 7.48
CA ASN A 418 3.72 -20.22 8.13
C ASN A 418 3.52 -21.37 9.15
N LEU A 419 4.29 -22.44 8.99
CA LEU A 419 4.42 -23.50 9.99
C LEU A 419 5.77 -23.35 10.68
N TYR A 420 5.81 -23.06 11.98
CA TYR A 420 7.01 -22.71 12.74
C TYR A 420 7.27 -23.70 13.88
N LEU A 421 8.30 -24.53 13.74
CA LEU A 421 8.67 -25.60 14.66
C LEU A 421 9.87 -25.21 15.51
N VAL A 422 9.76 -25.38 16.83
CA VAL A 422 10.91 -25.23 17.75
C VAL A 422 11.53 -26.61 17.99
N LEU A 423 12.85 -26.74 17.80
CA LEU A 423 13.59 -27.99 17.99
C LEU A 423 14.48 -27.95 19.25
N HIS A 424 14.97 -26.77 19.63
CA HIS A 424 15.79 -26.54 20.82
C HIS A 424 15.47 -25.16 21.42
N GLY A 425 15.65 -25.01 22.73
CA GLY A 425 15.40 -23.73 23.42
C GLY A 425 13.91 -23.41 23.50
N ALA A 426 13.54 -22.14 23.38
CA ALA A 426 12.14 -21.72 23.38
C ALA A 426 11.93 -20.43 22.58
N LYS A 427 10.74 -20.28 22.00
CA LYS A 427 10.31 -19.06 21.32
C LYS A 427 9.09 -18.48 22.02
N ARG A 428 9.04 -17.15 22.13
CA ARG A 428 7.85 -16.41 22.55
C ARG A 428 7.40 -15.50 21.42
N PHE A 429 6.19 -15.71 20.93
CA PHE A 429 5.54 -14.88 19.93
C PHE A 429 4.54 -13.94 20.61
N TYR A 430 4.54 -12.68 20.17
CA TYR A 430 3.49 -11.71 20.48
C TYR A 430 2.70 -11.46 19.21
N LEU A 431 1.45 -11.90 19.19
CA LEU A 431 0.62 -11.91 17.98
C LEU A 431 -0.47 -10.84 18.05
N LEU A 432 -0.69 -10.14 16.95
CA LEU A 432 -1.87 -9.32 16.74
C LEU A 432 -2.58 -9.72 15.44
N PRO A 433 -3.92 -9.65 15.38
CA PRO A 433 -4.67 -10.03 14.20
C PRO A 433 -4.32 -9.14 13.01
N PRO A 434 -4.50 -9.64 11.77
CA PRO A 434 -4.14 -8.91 10.55
C PRO A 434 -4.77 -7.52 10.41
N LEU A 435 -5.93 -7.29 11.04
CA LEU A 435 -6.66 -6.01 11.05
C LEU A 435 -6.12 -4.97 12.05
N ALA A 436 -5.14 -5.34 12.89
CA ALA A 436 -4.51 -4.43 13.82
C ALA A 436 -3.59 -3.30 13.27
N PRO A 437 -3.07 -3.27 12.02
CA PRO A 437 -2.20 -2.18 11.57
C PRO A 437 -2.88 -0.81 11.62
N ALA A 438 -4.22 -0.78 11.60
CA ALA A 438 -4.96 0.46 11.42
C ALA A 438 -4.79 1.47 12.58
N TRP A 439 -4.07 1.11 13.63
CA TRP A 439 -3.73 2.00 14.73
C TRP A 439 -2.33 1.76 15.29
N LEU A 440 -1.54 0.85 14.69
CA LEU A 440 -0.17 0.62 15.13
C LEU A 440 0.76 1.65 14.46
N PRO A 441 1.73 2.21 15.21
CA PRO A 441 2.72 3.09 14.62
C PRO A 441 3.47 2.39 13.49
N THR A 442 3.49 3.04 12.33
CA THR A 442 4.22 2.59 11.14
C THR A 442 5.14 3.72 10.70
N ALA A 443 6.41 3.42 10.50
CA ALA A 443 7.39 4.37 10.02
C ALA A 443 7.69 4.11 8.54
N ARG A 444 7.75 5.17 7.75
CA ARG A 444 8.23 5.13 6.37
C ARG A 444 9.73 5.35 6.36
N CYS A 445 10.48 4.27 6.16
CA CYS A 445 11.90 4.20 6.43
C CYS A 445 12.76 4.21 5.17
N VAL A 446 13.95 4.79 5.27
CA VAL A 446 15.04 4.58 4.29
C VAL A 446 15.73 3.25 4.59
N PRO A 447 15.80 2.29 3.64
CA PRO A 447 16.60 1.08 3.78
C PRO A 447 18.07 1.39 4.10
N ALA A 448 18.60 0.74 5.12
CA ALA A 448 19.99 0.87 5.53
C ALA A 448 20.51 -0.46 6.07
N THR A 449 21.83 -0.65 6.05
CA THR A 449 22.49 -1.86 6.53
C THR A 449 23.52 -1.50 7.60
N TRP A 450 23.52 -2.25 8.70
CA TRP A 450 24.57 -2.13 9.71
C TRP A 450 25.91 -2.61 9.14
N HIS A 451 26.97 -1.87 9.45
CA HIS A 451 28.34 -2.24 9.14
C HIS A 451 29.21 -2.03 10.37
N LYS A 452 30.10 -2.97 10.67
CA LYS A 452 31.07 -2.82 11.75
C LYS A 452 32.41 -2.37 11.18
N LEU A 453 32.66 -1.06 11.22
CA LEU A 453 33.87 -0.42 10.70
C LEU A 453 34.79 -0.02 11.87
N ASP A 454 36.05 -0.45 11.84
CA ASP A 454 37.04 -0.15 12.89
C ASP A 454 36.56 -0.45 14.32
N GLY A 455 35.75 -1.51 14.48
CA GLY A 455 35.18 -1.93 15.76
C GLY A 455 33.93 -1.18 16.20
N ALA A 456 33.50 -0.16 15.46
CA ALA A 456 32.29 0.62 15.73
C ALA A 456 31.16 0.29 14.74
N TRP A 457 29.93 0.24 15.25
CA TRP A 457 28.75 0.04 14.43
C TRP A 457 28.32 1.34 13.75
N THR A 458 28.20 1.29 12.42
CA THR A 458 27.70 2.39 11.60
C THR A 458 26.54 1.89 10.75
N LEU A 459 25.45 2.65 10.71
CA LEU A 459 24.31 2.36 9.84
C LEU A 459 24.49 3.13 8.53
N VAL A 460 24.56 2.42 7.41
CA VAL A 460 24.79 3.01 6.09
C VAL A 460 23.55 2.83 5.23
N ASP A 461 23.02 3.92 4.69
CA ASP A 461 21.87 3.89 3.79
C ASP A 461 22.21 3.05 2.55
N ASP A 462 21.28 2.19 2.13
CA ASP A 462 21.50 1.33 0.97
C ASP A 462 21.58 2.18 -0.31
N HIS A 463 22.77 2.28 -0.90
CA HIS A 463 22.94 3.04 -2.12
C HIS A 463 22.25 2.37 -3.32
N HIS A 464 21.47 3.16 -4.06
CA HIS A 464 21.16 2.89 -5.45
C HIS A 464 21.89 3.89 -6.34
N PRO A 465 22.27 3.50 -7.58
CA PRO A 465 22.92 4.40 -8.52
C PRO A 465 22.08 5.69 -8.70
N PRO A 466 22.72 6.83 -9.03
CA PRO A 466 22.17 8.19 -8.85
C PRO A 466 20.91 8.55 -9.68
N ALA A 467 20.27 7.58 -10.33
CA ALA A 467 19.10 7.78 -11.19
C ALA A 467 17.76 7.28 -10.61
N ALA A 468 17.73 6.60 -9.46
CA ALA A 468 16.49 6.10 -8.85
C ALA A 468 16.37 6.54 -7.39
N PRO A 469 15.23 7.14 -6.96
CA PRO A 469 14.97 7.37 -5.55
C PRO A 469 14.89 6.02 -4.83
N ILE A 470 15.52 5.91 -3.65
CA ILE A 470 15.43 4.72 -2.80
C ILE A 470 13.96 4.54 -2.43
N ALA A 471 13.39 3.38 -2.78
CA ALA A 471 12.02 3.05 -2.39
C ALA A 471 11.98 2.94 -0.86
N ALA A 472 11.31 3.89 -0.21
CA ALA A 472 11.09 3.82 1.22
C ALA A 472 10.24 2.58 1.57
N VAL A 473 10.54 1.97 2.70
CA VAL A 473 9.87 0.77 3.21
C VAL A 473 9.03 1.16 4.42
N ASP A 474 7.75 0.78 4.41
CA ASP A 474 6.89 0.95 5.58
C ASP A 474 7.13 -0.23 6.55
N TRP A 475 7.48 0.07 7.80
CA TRP A 475 7.72 -0.93 8.83
C TRP A 475 7.02 -0.55 10.15
N LEU A 476 6.60 -1.55 10.92
CA LEU A 476 5.95 -1.28 12.20
C LEU A 476 7.00 -0.79 13.21
N ASP A 477 6.73 0.35 13.82
CA ASP A 477 7.59 0.97 14.85
C ASP A 477 6.93 0.81 16.22
N CYS A 478 6.75 -0.44 16.62
CA CYS A 478 6.12 -0.79 17.89
C CYS A 478 6.81 -1.97 18.55
N ASP A 479 6.68 -2.04 19.88
CA ASP A 479 7.23 -3.08 20.74
C ASP A 479 6.04 -3.83 21.35
N LEU A 480 5.70 -4.96 20.75
CA LEU A 480 4.52 -5.74 21.14
C LEU A 480 4.70 -6.39 22.50
N ARG A 481 5.94 -6.72 22.88
CA ARG A 481 6.24 -7.18 24.24
C ARG A 481 5.85 -6.13 25.27
N LYS A 482 6.30 -4.88 25.11
CA LYS A 482 5.92 -3.79 26.02
C LYS A 482 4.42 -3.54 26.01
N ALA A 483 3.78 -3.61 24.85
CA ALA A 483 2.32 -3.47 24.76
C ALA A 483 1.57 -4.57 25.52
N ALA A 484 2.10 -5.80 25.55
CA ALA A 484 1.56 -6.91 26.34
C ALA A 484 1.79 -6.75 27.84
N GLU A 485 2.95 -6.20 28.24
CA GLU A 485 3.33 -5.97 29.64
C GLU A 485 2.67 -4.71 30.26
N SER A 486 2.22 -3.76 29.42
CA SER A 486 1.62 -2.50 29.88
C SER A 486 0.24 -2.68 30.52
N ALA A 487 0.02 -1.94 31.62
CA ALA A 487 -1.29 -1.82 32.27
C ALA A 487 -2.25 -0.87 31.52
N GLU A 488 -1.74 -0.07 30.57
CA GLU A 488 -2.56 0.83 29.77
C GLU A 488 -3.49 0.05 28.85
N SER A 489 -4.74 0.52 28.75
CA SER A 489 -5.78 -0.04 27.89
C SER A 489 -5.44 0.19 26.41
N HIS A 490 -4.56 -0.63 25.86
CA HIS A 490 -4.39 -0.75 24.42
C HIS A 490 -5.70 -1.25 23.80
N ARG A 491 -6.10 -0.67 22.66
CA ARG A 491 -7.31 -1.07 21.93
C ARG A 491 -7.34 -2.57 21.59
N VAL A 492 -6.18 -3.18 21.40
CA VAL A 492 -6.01 -4.64 21.27
C VAL A 492 -4.72 -5.05 22.00
N LYS A 493 -4.81 -6.07 22.85
CA LYS A 493 -3.65 -6.65 23.54
C LYS A 493 -3.04 -7.78 22.70
N PRO A 494 -1.70 -7.85 22.57
CA PRO A 494 -1.05 -8.96 21.89
C PRO A 494 -1.34 -10.29 22.58
N ILE A 495 -1.60 -11.33 21.79
CA ILE A 495 -1.70 -12.71 22.26
C ILE A 495 -0.29 -13.24 22.44
N VAL A 496 0.03 -13.76 23.63
CA VAL A 496 1.36 -14.31 23.93
C VAL A 496 1.35 -15.83 23.70
N VAL A 497 2.30 -16.33 22.91
CA VAL A 497 2.42 -17.76 22.59
C VAL A 497 3.84 -18.25 22.87
N ASP A 498 3.96 -19.16 23.83
CA ASP A 498 5.23 -19.78 24.23
C ASP A 498 5.43 -21.14 23.57
N LEU A 499 6.36 -21.27 22.63
CA LEU A 499 6.69 -22.54 21.99
C LEU A 499 7.88 -23.19 22.68
N ARG A 500 7.70 -24.47 23.04
CA ARG A 500 8.74 -25.33 23.61
C ARG A 500 9.31 -26.27 22.54
N PRO A 501 10.42 -26.96 22.80
CA PRO A 501 10.93 -27.96 21.86
C PRO A 501 9.87 -29.00 21.53
N GLY A 502 9.65 -29.23 20.23
CA GLY A 502 8.61 -30.09 19.68
C GLY A 502 7.28 -29.39 19.39
N ASP A 503 7.05 -28.15 19.84
CA ASP A 503 5.84 -27.40 19.47
C ASP A 503 5.96 -26.83 18.04
N LEU A 504 4.88 -26.99 17.26
CA LEU A 504 4.73 -26.45 15.91
C LEU A 504 3.58 -25.43 15.89
N LEU A 505 3.88 -24.16 15.64
CA LEU A 505 2.89 -23.11 15.46
C LEU A 505 2.47 -23.02 13.99
N TYR A 506 1.18 -23.16 13.73
CA TYR A 506 0.56 -22.60 12.53
C TYR A 506 0.28 -21.12 12.77
N LEU A 507 1.01 -20.26 12.05
CA LEU A 507 0.87 -18.82 12.02
C LEU A 507 0.25 -18.40 10.67
N PRO A 508 -1.04 -17.98 10.68
CA PRO A 508 -1.72 -17.65 9.44
C PRO A 508 -1.13 -16.41 8.78
N ALA A 509 -1.24 -16.36 7.47
CA ALA A 509 -0.74 -15.23 6.69
C ALA A 509 -1.34 -13.89 7.14
N GLY A 510 -0.47 -12.87 7.27
CA GLY A 510 -0.85 -11.49 7.58
C GLY A 510 -0.96 -11.15 9.06
N TRP A 511 -0.86 -12.15 9.93
CA TRP A 511 -0.78 -11.94 11.37
C TRP A 511 0.48 -11.16 11.71
N ILE A 512 0.31 -10.16 12.55
CA ILE A 512 1.41 -9.37 13.07
C ILE A 512 2.08 -10.19 14.14
N HIS A 513 3.40 -10.24 14.12
CA HIS A 513 4.15 -10.98 15.11
C HIS A 513 5.48 -10.31 15.43
N GLU A 514 5.82 -10.34 16.71
CA GLU A 514 7.15 -10.04 17.25
C GLU A 514 7.65 -11.30 17.96
N VAL A 515 8.91 -11.68 17.73
CA VAL A 515 9.44 -12.97 18.16
C VAL A 515 10.67 -12.79 19.02
N HIS A 516 10.58 -13.32 20.23
CA HIS A 516 11.66 -13.42 21.20
C HIS A 516 12.05 -14.88 21.36
N GLN A 517 13.25 -15.14 21.86
CA GLN A 517 13.69 -16.48 22.21
C GLN A 517 14.40 -16.50 23.55
N VAL A 518 14.49 -17.67 24.15
CA VAL A 518 15.13 -17.89 25.45
C VAL A 518 16.34 -18.77 25.26
N ASP A 519 17.48 -18.35 25.81
CA ASP A 519 18.77 -19.00 25.65
C ASP A 519 19.09 -19.31 24.18
N ALA A 520 20.03 -20.20 23.91
CA ALA A 520 20.30 -20.67 22.56
C ALA A 520 19.08 -21.48 22.05
N THR A 521 18.52 -21.06 20.91
CA THR A 521 17.30 -21.63 20.34
C THR A 521 17.54 -22.07 18.90
N LEU A 522 16.97 -23.21 18.53
CA LEU A 522 16.92 -23.74 17.15
C LEU A 522 15.47 -23.91 16.75
N ALA A 523 15.08 -23.33 15.62
CA ALA A 523 13.76 -23.49 15.03
C ALA A 523 13.84 -23.63 13.52
N VAL A 524 12.82 -24.26 12.92
CA VAL A 524 12.66 -24.41 11.48
C VAL A 524 11.26 -23.95 11.12
N ASN A 525 11.12 -23.25 10.00
CA ASN A 525 9.80 -22.88 9.52
C ASN A 525 9.62 -23.16 8.02
N TRP A 526 8.37 -23.39 7.64
CA TRP A 526 7.94 -23.63 6.27
C TRP A 526 6.98 -22.53 5.84
N TRP A 527 7.27 -21.92 4.69
CA TRP A 527 6.42 -20.92 4.07
C TRP A 527 5.69 -21.51 2.87
N TYR A 528 4.36 -21.50 2.93
CA TYR A 528 3.50 -21.90 1.82
C TYR A 528 2.82 -20.67 1.24
N GLU A 529 2.75 -20.58 -0.09
CA GLU A 529 2.08 -19.46 -0.75
C GLU A 529 0.63 -19.32 -0.27
N THR A 530 0.27 -18.09 0.11
CA THR A 530 -1.07 -17.77 0.61
C THR A 530 -2.09 -17.68 -0.52
N ARG A 531 -3.34 -18.00 -0.22
CA ARG A 531 -4.49 -17.66 -1.05
C ARG A 531 -4.74 -16.15 -1.03
N LEU A 532 -4.15 -15.43 -1.99
CA LEU A 532 -4.30 -13.97 -2.14
C LEU A 532 -5.70 -13.53 -2.61
N ASP A 533 -6.57 -14.46 -3.01
CA ASP A 533 -7.95 -14.19 -3.43
C ASP A 533 -8.95 -14.18 -2.25
N ASP A 534 -8.46 -14.29 -1.02
CA ASP A 534 -9.30 -14.20 0.18
C ASP A 534 -9.73 -12.72 0.44
N PRO A 535 -11.05 -12.44 0.54
CA PRO A 535 -11.58 -11.10 0.86
C PRO A 535 -10.95 -10.46 2.10
N ARG A 536 -10.43 -11.26 3.05
CA ARG A 536 -9.72 -10.77 4.24
C ARG A 536 -8.57 -9.83 3.89
N TRP A 537 -7.89 -10.06 2.76
CA TRP A 537 -6.79 -9.22 2.28
C TRP A 537 -7.25 -7.86 1.80
N ALA A 538 -8.36 -7.82 1.05
CA ALA A 538 -8.96 -6.57 0.62
C ALA A 538 -9.42 -5.73 1.82
N CYS A 539 -10.05 -6.37 2.81
CA CYS A 539 -10.49 -5.70 4.04
C CYS A 539 -9.31 -5.18 4.88
N ALA A 540 -8.26 -5.98 5.07
CA ALA A 540 -7.08 -5.58 5.83
C ALA A 540 -6.31 -4.44 5.14
N HIS A 541 -6.20 -4.49 3.81
CA HIS A 541 -5.58 -3.42 3.04
C HIS A 541 -6.40 -2.12 3.14
N LEU A 542 -7.72 -2.21 2.98
CA LEU A 542 -8.63 -1.07 3.11
C LEU A 542 -8.54 -0.43 4.50
N ALA A 543 -8.53 -1.23 5.57
CA ALA A 543 -8.41 -0.76 6.95
C ALA A 543 -7.07 -0.02 7.18
N SER A 544 -5.96 -0.56 6.66
CA SER A 544 -4.65 0.10 6.73
C SER A 544 -4.65 1.45 6.01
N ARG A 545 -5.26 1.51 4.81
CA ARG A 545 -5.33 2.78 4.05
C ARG A 545 -6.20 3.83 4.73
N PHE A 546 -7.28 3.41 5.41
CA PHE A 546 -8.06 4.32 6.23
C PHE A 546 -7.24 4.86 7.40
N ALA A 547 -6.47 4.03 8.08
CA ALA A 547 -5.61 4.46 9.17
C ALA A 547 -4.57 5.50 8.76
N ASP A 548 -3.90 5.27 7.62
CA ASP A 548 -2.91 6.21 7.09
C ASP A 548 -3.51 7.61 6.89
N LEU A 549 -4.75 7.65 6.38
CA LEU A 549 -5.52 8.89 6.19
C LEU A 549 -5.92 9.56 7.52
N ILE A 550 -6.11 8.81 8.61
CA ILE A 550 -6.37 9.37 9.95
C ILE A 550 -5.11 9.96 10.55
N ALA A 551 -4.00 9.21 10.48
CA ALA A 551 -2.73 9.55 11.13
C ALA A 551 -2.04 10.74 10.45
N HIS A 552 -2.21 10.86 9.13
CA HIS A 552 -1.64 11.93 8.32
C HIS A 552 -2.78 12.72 7.64
N PRO A 553 -3.61 13.46 8.41
CA PRO A 553 -4.60 14.33 7.81
C PRO A 553 -3.81 15.36 7.02
N THR A 554 -3.92 15.32 5.69
CA THR A 554 -3.19 16.17 4.75
C THR A 554 -2.94 17.55 5.33
N THR A 555 -1.70 17.81 5.73
CA THR A 555 -1.27 19.13 6.18
C THR A 555 -1.40 20.04 4.97
N THR A 556 -2.33 21.00 5.02
CA THR A 556 -2.27 22.16 4.14
C THR A 556 -0.84 22.71 4.23
N PRO A 557 -0.15 22.96 3.10
CA PRO A 557 1.18 23.55 3.15
C PRO A 557 1.08 24.86 3.92
N SER A 558 1.87 24.99 5.00
CA SER A 558 1.98 26.25 5.71
C SER A 558 2.41 27.29 4.68
N ARG A 559 1.60 28.33 4.48
CA ARG A 559 2.05 29.53 3.78
C ARG A 559 3.29 30.02 4.52
N SER A 560 4.46 29.77 3.96
CA SER A 560 5.66 30.53 4.30
C SER A 560 5.30 32.00 4.12
N ALA A 561 5.48 32.77 5.19
CA ALA A 561 5.38 34.21 5.13
C ALA A 561 6.35 34.73 4.05
N PRO A 562 5.97 35.72 3.24
CA PRO A 562 6.90 36.29 2.28
C PRO A 562 8.04 36.94 3.05
N GLN A 563 9.26 36.39 2.89
CA GLN A 563 10.48 37.10 3.27
C GLN A 563 10.55 38.37 2.42
N GLN A 564 10.69 39.51 3.10
CA GLN A 564 10.84 40.85 2.54
C GLN A 564 12.16 41.00 1.79
#